data_AF-A0A3Q0J7S0-F1
#
_entry.id   AF-A0A3Q0J7S0-F1
#
_cell.length_a   1.000
_cell.length_b   1.000
_cell.length_c   1.000
_cell.angle_alpha   90.00
_cell.angle_beta   90.00
_cell.angle_gamma   90.00
#
_symmetry.space_group_name_H-M   'P 1'
#
loop_
_entity.id
_entity.type
_entity.pdbx_description
1 polymer ?
#
loop_
_entity_poly.entity_id
_entity_poly.type
_entity_poly.pdbx_seq_one_letter_code
_entity_poly.pdbx_strand_id
1 'polypeptide(L)'
;LKKHEALVSDLEAFGNTILGLREQAQSCRQQETPVIDVTGKECVIALYDYTEKSPREVSMKKSDVLTLLNSNNKDWWKVEVNDRQGFVPAAYVKKMEAGLTASQQNLADGSSIAARQNQIQSQYDQLISLARERQNKLNETVKAYVLVREAAELATWIKDKEMHAQVQDVGEDLEQVEVMQKKFDDFQSDLKANEVRLAEMNEIAMQLMSLGQTEAALKIQTQLQDLNQKWTSLQQLTAERATQLGSAHEVQRFHRDVDETKDWIQEKDEALNNNDLGKDLRSVQALQRKHEGLERDLAALGDK
;
A
#
# COMPACT_ATOMS: atom_id res chain seq x y z
N LEU A 1 3.11 -0.68 13.14
CA LEU A 1 2.18 0.20 12.40
C LEU A 1 1.55 1.24 13.31
N LYS A 2 0.65 0.89 14.24
CA LYS A 2 0.00 1.85 15.16
C LYS A 2 0.93 2.88 15.82
N LYS A 3 2.10 2.45 16.33
CA LYS A 3 3.10 3.37 16.92
C LYS A 3 3.70 4.35 15.90
N HIS A 4 3.89 3.93 14.66
CA HIS A 4 4.42 4.77 13.59
C HIS A 4 3.34 5.71 13.03
N GLU A 5 2.09 5.26 12.94
CA GLU A 5 0.94 6.12 12.61
C GLU A 5 0.76 7.23 13.65
N ALA A 6 0.85 6.88 14.94
CA ALA A 6 0.83 7.88 16.02
C ALA A 6 1.99 8.87 15.88
N LEU A 7 3.21 8.40 15.62
CA LEU A 7 4.37 9.27 15.39
C LEU A 7 4.15 10.21 14.19
N VAL A 8 3.61 9.72 13.06
CA VAL A 8 3.32 10.55 11.89
C VAL A 8 2.27 11.61 12.24
N SER A 9 1.22 11.24 12.97
CA SER A 9 0.19 12.18 13.45
C SER A 9 0.78 13.24 14.38
N ASP A 10 1.66 12.87 15.30
CA ASP A 10 2.33 13.79 16.20
C ASP A 10 3.25 14.76 15.44
N LEU A 11 3.98 14.26 14.44
CA LEU A 11 4.82 15.08 13.57
C LEU A 11 3.97 16.07 12.75
N GLU A 12 2.85 15.62 12.18
CA GLU A 12 1.94 16.50 11.44
C GLU A 12 1.33 17.58 12.36
N ALA A 13 0.98 17.23 13.59
CA ALA A 13 0.49 18.18 14.60
C ALA A 13 1.57 19.22 15.00
N PHE A 14 2.84 18.81 15.07
CA PHE A 14 3.97 19.72 15.31
C PHE A 14 4.13 20.79 14.21
N GLY A 15 3.55 20.56 13.03
CA GLY A 15 3.45 21.57 11.98
C GLY A 15 2.83 22.90 12.44
N ASN A 16 1.94 22.88 13.43
CA ASN A 16 1.38 24.10 14.02
C ASN A 16 2.47 24.96 14.71
N THR A 17 3.45 24.34 15.34
CA THR A 17 4.59 25.04 15.94
C THR A 17 5.46 25.70 14.86
N ILE A 18 5.68 25.01 13.74
CA ILE A 18 6.42 25.55 12.58
C ILE A 18 5.71 26.75 11.98
N LEU A 19 4.37 26.68 11.84
CA LEU A 19 3.55 27.80 11.38
C LEU A 19 3.62 28.98 12.35
N GLY A 20 3.52 28.74 13.66
CA GLY A 20 3.67 29.79 14.66
C GLY A 20 5.05 30.47 14.62
N LEU A 21 6.13 29.71 14.44
CA LEU A 21 7.48 30.27 14.27
C LEU A 21 7.58 31.12 13.00
N ARG A 22 6.92 30.72 11.91
CA ARG A 22 6.87 31.51 10.67
C ARG A 22 6.18 32.85 10.88
N GLU A 23 5.05 32.87 11.58
CA GLU A 23 4.32 34.11 11.90
C GLU A 23 5.13 35.03 12.82
N GLN A 24 5.83 34.46 13.81
CA GLN A 24 6.75 35.21 14.68
C GLN A 24 7.91 35.82 13.88
N ALA A 25 8.54 35.03 13.00
CA ALA A 25 9.61 35.50 12.12
C ALA A 25 9.16 36.67 11.23
N GLN A 26 7.93 36.63 10.71
CA GLN A 26 7.35 37.73 9.92
C GLN A 26 7.03 38.97 10.76
N SER A 27 6.72 38.78 12.04
CA SER A 27 6.39 39.86 12.98
C SER A 27 7.62 40.57 13.54
N CYS A 28 8.81 39.98 13.41
CA CYS A 28 10.09 40.60 13.81
C CYS A 28 10.45 41.79 12.90
N ARG A 29 9.98 43.00 13.24
CA ARG A 29 10.41 44.27 12.64
C ARG A 29 11.73 44.74 13.28
N GLN A 30 12.87 44.38 12.70
CA GLN A 30 14.25 44.83 13.00
C GLN A 30 14.91 44.39 14.33
N GLN A 31 16.06 43.70 14.21
CA GLN A 31 17.36 44.11 14.77
C GLN A 31 18.43 43.22 14.09
N GLU A 32 18.79 43.55 12.84
CA GLU A 32 20.17 43.29 12.44
C GLU A 32 21.03 44.00 13.48
N THR A 33 21.89 43.25 14.16
CA THR A 33 22.83 43.82 15.10
C THR A 33 23.58 44.93 14.35
N PRO A 34 23.63 46.18 14.84
CA PRO A 34 24.46 47.18 14.20
C PRO A 34 25.88 46.61 14.17
N VAL A 35 26.42 46.48 12.96
CA VAL A 35 27.72 45.87 12.73
C VAL A 35 28.75 46.78 13.37
N ILE A 36 29.20 46.41 14.58
CA ILE A 36 30.32 47.07 15.23
C ILE A 36 31.57 46.55 14.52
N ASP A 37 32.24 47.43 13.76
CA ASP A 37 33.57 47.15 13.21
C ASP A 37 34.52 46.71 14.35
N VAL A 38 35.48 45.84 14.03
CA VAL A 38 36.41 45.18 14.98
C VAL A 38 37.25 46.15 15.82
N THR A 39 37.20 47.46 15.55
CA THR A 39 37.84 48.51 16.34
C THR A 39 36.87 49.47 17.04
N GLY A 40 35.56 49.43 16.73
CA GLY A 40 34.56 50.36 17.24
C GLY A 40 34.78 51.83 16.82
N LYS A 41 35.70 52.08 15.88
CA LYS A 41 36.09 53.43 15.45
C LYS A 41 35.34 53.80 14.17
N GLU A 42 34.57 54.88 14.20
CA GLU A 42 33.99 55.46 12.99
C GLU A 42 35.11 55.96 12.06
N CYS A 43 34.97 55.78 10.75
CA CYS A 43 35.92 56.29 9.76
C CYS A 43 35.22 57.26 8.80
N VAL A 44 35.97 58.25 8.31
CA VAL A 44 35.52 59.21 7.29
C VAL A 44 36.50 59.22 6.12
N ILE A 45 36.01 59.52 4.92
CA ILE A 45 36.85 59.75 3.74
C ILE A 45 36.93 61.25 3.43
N ALA A 46 38.12 61.73 3.16
CA ALA A 46 38.36 63.10 2.72
C ALA A 46 37.83 63.29 1.28
N LEU A 47 36.96 64.27 1.08
CA LEU A 47 36.41 64.63 -0.22
C LEU A 47 37.34 65.57 -1.00
N TYR A 48 38.21 66.29 -0.29
CA TYR A 48 39.12 67.31 -0.81
C TYR A 48 40.44 67.31 -0.05
N ASP A 49 41.49 67.86 -0.68
CA ASP A 49 42.75 68.17 0.01
C ASP A 49 42.52 69.28 1.04
N TYR A 50 43.16 69.16 2.20
CA TYR A 50 43.16 70.18 3.24
C TYR A 50 44.55 70.27 3.87
N THR A 51 45.08 71.49 3.97
CA THR A 51 46.35 71.77 4.63
C THR A 51 46.08 72.52 5.92
N GLU A 52 46.68 72.05 7.01
CA GLU A 52 46.51 72.64 8.34
C GLU A 52 46.92 74.11 8.38
N LYS A 53 46.10 74.93 9.04
CA LYS A 53 46.35 76.37 9.23
C LYS A 53 46.71 76.73 10.67
N SER A 54 46.51 75.80 11.60
CA SER A 54 46.81 75.98 13.02
C SER A 54 47.34 74.69 13.65
N PRO A 55 48.05 74.76 14.80
CA PRO A 55 48.56 73.57 15.49
C PRO A 55 47.49 72.58 15.98
N ARG A 56 46.20 72.97 15.94
CA ARG A 56 45.06 72.14 16.35
C ARG A 56 44.43 71.38 15.20
N GLU A 57 44.84 71.69 13.97
CA GLU A 57 44.35 71.05 12.74
C GLU A 57 45.32 69.98 12.26
N VAL A 58 44.86 69.17 11.31
CA VAL A 58 45.67 68.17 10.60
C VAL A 58 45.44 68.29 9.10
N SER A 59 46.49 68.00 8.33
CA SER A 59 46.40 67.95 6.87
C SER A 59 45.86 66.59 6.41
N MET A 60 45.09 66.59 5.33
CA MET A 60 44.57 65.39 4.65
C MET A 60 44.60 65.62 3.14
N LYS A 61 44.71 64.54 2.37
CA LYS A 61 44.52 64.55 0.92
C LYS A 61 43.16 63.96 0.57
N LYS A 62 42.60 64.38 -0.56
CA LYS A 62 41.40 63.80 -1.14
C LYS A 62 41.58 62.29 -1.24
N SER A 63 40.54 61.57 -0.82
CA SER A 63 40.49 60.11 -0.71
C SER A 63 41.26 59.50 0.46
N ASP A 64 41.87 60.29 1.34
CA ASP A 64 42.41 59.77 2.60
C ASP A 64 41.27 59.23 3.48
N VAL A 65 41.51 58.08 4.12
CA VAL A 65 40.61 57.49 5.12
C VAL A 65 41.13 57.86 6.50
N LEU A 66 40.29 58.52 7.29
CA LEU A 66 40.64 59.08 8.59
C LEU A 66 39.77 58.44 9.67
N THR A 67 40.36 58.19 10.83
CA THR A 67 39.60 57.76 12.00
C THR A 67 38.87 58.95 12.59
N LEU A 68 37.53 58.88 12.69
CA LEU A 68 36.69 59.89 13.28
C LEU A 68 36.68 59.74 14.82
N LEU A 69 37.09 60.78 15.52
CA LEU A 69 37.12 60.81 16.98
C LEU A 69 35.94 61.61 17.58
N ASN A 70 35.47 62.65 16.89
CA ASN A 70 34.33 63.47 17.34
C ASN A 70 33.70 64.26 16.18
N SER A 71 32.37 64.19 16.03
CA SER A 71 31.59 64.91 15.01
C SER A 71 30.46 65.78 15.58
N ASN A 72 30.53 66.18 16.86
CA ASN A 72 29.44 66.93 17.52
C ASN A 72 29.33 68.39 17.07
N ASN A 73 30.36 68.91 16.39
CA ASN A 73 30.37 70.26 15.85
C ASN A 73 30.03 70.22 14.34
N LYS A 74 29.22 71.18 13.88
CA LYS A 74 28.73 71.22 12.48
C LYS A 74 29.79 71.64 11.47
N ASP A 75 30.81 72.37 11.92
CA ASP A 75 31.81 72.99 11.04
C ASP A 75 33.17 72.26 11.10
N TRP A 76 33.52 71.68 12.25
CA TRP A 76 34.84 71.07 12.49
C TRP A 76 34.76 69.71 13.17
N TRP A 77 35.30 68.67 12.55
CA TRP A 77 35.34 67.32 13.10
C TRP A 77 36.75 66.98 13.56
N LYS A 78 36.85 66.27 14.69
CA LYS A 78 38.13 65.78 15.21
C LYS A 78 38.42 64.42 14.61
N VAL A 79 39.57 64.29 13.96
CA VAL A 79 40.02 63.08 13.27
C VAL A 79 41.46 62.73 13.66
N GLU A 80 41.87 61.50 13.39
CA GLU A 80 43.23 60.99 13.55
C GLU A 80 43.78 60.55 12.19
N VAL A 81 44.95 61.09 11.83
CA VAL A 81 45.65 60.85 10.56
C VAL A 81 47.13 60.60 10.87
N ASN A 82 47.69 59.43 10.54
CA ASN A 82 49.10 59.07 10.79
C ASN A 82 49.56 59.37 12.23
N ASP A 83 48.82 58.87 13.23
CA ASP A 83 49.05 59.08 14.68
C ASP A 83 48.96 60.53 15.17
N ARG A 84 48.48 61.45 14.32
CA ARG A 84 48.27 62.85 14.65
C ARG A 84 46.78 63.17 14.70
N GLN A 85 46.34 63.72 15.84
CA GLN A 85 44.96 64.14 16.04
C GLN A 85 44.80 65.63 15.81
N GLY A 86 43.73 66.01 15.11
CA GLY A 86 43.37 67.42 14.92
C GLY A 86 42.02 67.60 14.28
N PHE A 87 41.67 68.84 14.00
CA PHE A 87 40.41 69.21 13.38
C PHE A 87 40.53 69.34 11.86
N VAL A 88 39.50 68.89 11.16
CA VAL A 88 39.29 69.11 9.72
C VAL A 88 37.90 69.69 9.49
N PRO A 89 37.66 70.46 8.42
CA PRO A 89 36.34 70.97 8.10
C PRO A 89 35.36 69.82 7.86
N ALA A 90 34.21 69.83 8.55
CA ALA A 90 33.17 68.79 8.41
C ALA A 90 32.69 68.63 6.97
N ALA A 91 32.58 69.75 6.23
CA ALA A 91 32.19 69.75 4.82
C ALA A 91 33.19 69.05 3.89
N TYR A 92 34.42 68.80 4.35
CA TYR A 92 35.49 68.21 3.56
C TYR A 92 35.63 66.69 3.79
N VAL A 93 34.82 66.11 4.66
CA VAL A 93 34.86 64.69 4.99
C VAL A 93 33.46 64.09 4.88
N LYS A 94 33.38 62.81 4.51
CA LYS A 94 32.13 62.05 4.46
C LYS A 94 32.26 60.82 5.34
N LYS A 95 31.30 60.56 6.23
CA LYS A 95 31.26 59.31 7.00
C LYS A 95 31.25 58.11 6.03
N MET A 96 32.14 57.15 6.26
CA MET A 96 32.11 55.87 5.55
C MET A 96 31.16 54.94 6.29
N GLU A 97 30.23 54.33 5.57
CA GLU A 97 29.44 53.24 6.15
C GLU A 97 30.34 52.01 6.27
N ALA A 98 30.38 51.41 7.45
CA ALA A 98 31.08 50.14 7.67
C ALA A 98 30.33 49.04 6.91
N GLY A 99 30.76 48.74 5.68
CA GLY A 99 30.27 47.59 4.94
C GLY A 99 30.79 46.29 5.57
N LEU A 100 29.93 45.29 5.70
CA LEU A 100 30.32 43.93 6.08
C LEU A 100 31.34 43.39 5.07
N THR A 101 32.40 42.73 5.54
CA THR A 101 33.24 41.92 4.64
C THR A 101 32.40 40.77 4.06
N ALA A 102 32.77 40.25 2.88
CA ALA A 102 32.05 39.14 2.25
C ALA A 102 31.86 37.93 3.20
N SER A 103 32.85 37.64 4.05
CA SER A 103 32.76 36.58 5.06
C SER A 103 31.75 36.89 6.17
N GLN A 104 31.66 38.14 6.62
CA GLN A 104 30.70 38.56 7.64
C GLN A 104 29.28 38.69 7.07
N GLN A 105 29.14 39.11 5.81
CA GLN A 105 27.84 39.12 5.11
C GLN A 105 27.29 37.69 5.00
N ASN A 106 28.11 36.72 4.59
CA ASN A 106 27.71 35.30 4.56
C ASN A 106 27.33 34.75 5.95
N LEU A 107 28.05 35.16 7.01
CA LEU A 107 27.72 34.80 8.40
C LEU A 107 26.41 35.45 8.88
N ALA A 108 26.16 36.71 8.51
CA ALA A 108 24.94 37.44 8.83
C ALA A 108 23.72 36.86 8.07
N ASP A 109 23.89 36.56 6.79
CA ASP A 109 22.84 35.99 5.94
C ASP A 109 22.42 34.60 6.46
N GLY A 110 23.37 33.76 6.84
CA GLY A 110 23.11 32.43 7.43
C GLY A 110 22.57 32.46 8.87
N SER A 111 22.78 33.56 9.61
CA SER A 111 22.27 33.72 10.98
C SER A 111 20.97 34.53 11.07
N SER A 112 20.50 35.08 9.94
CA SER A 112 19.26 35.84 9.84
C SER A 112 18.03 35.04 10.28
N ILE A 113 17.03 35.75 10.80
CA ILE A 113 15.75 35.15 11.22
C ILE A 113 15.09 34.41 10.04
N ALA A 114 15.16 35.00 8.84
CA ALA A 114 14.64 34.39 7.62
C ALA A 114 15.38 33.10 7.25
N ALA A 115 16.72 33.08 7.31
CA ALA A 115 17.50 31.88 7.03
C ALA A 115 17.20 30.76 8.05
N ARG A 116 17.13 31.09 9.34
CA ARG A 116 16.75 30.13 10.40
C ARG A 116 15.34 29.58 10.20
N GLN A 117 14.38 30.42 9.84
CA GLN A 117 13.01 29.99 9.56
C GLN A 117 12.95 29.05 8.35
N ASN A 118 13.65 29.38 7.26
CA ASN A 118 13.73 28.53 6.07
C ASN A 118 14.41 27.20 6.38
N GLN A 119 15.46 27.20 7.20
CA GLN A 119 16.16 25.99 7.63
C GLN A 119 15.24 25.06 8.44
N ILE A 120 14.53 25.59 9.44
CA ILE A 120 13.58 24.81 10.24
C ILE A 120 12.45 24.25 9.37
N GLN A 121 11.93 25.06 8.44
CA GLN A 121 10.90 24.60 7.51
C GLN A 121 11.40 23.43 6.66
N SER A 122 12.58 23.57 6.05
CA SER A 122 13.17 22.53 5.22
C SER A 122 13.44 21.25 6.00
N GLN A 123 13.95 21.35 7.23
CA GLN A 123 14.17 20.20 8.12
C GLN A 123 12.87 19.50 8.49
N TYR A 124 11.81 20.27 8.78
CA TYR A 124 10.50 19.72 9.08
C TYR A 124 9.89 19.02 7.86
N ASP A 125 9.93 19.63 6.68
CA ASP A 125 9.40 19.05 5.44
C ASP A 125 10.14 17.75 5.09
N GLN A 126 11.47 17.73 5.25
CA GLN A 126 12.28 16.52 5.08
C GLN A 126 11.91 15.43 6.10
N LEU A 127 11.69 15.79 7.37
CA LEU A 127 11.30 14.86 8.42
C LEU A 127 9.92 14.22 8.13
N ILE A 128 8.95 15.03 7.69
CA ILE A 128 7.62 14.53 7.28
C ILE A 128 7.74 13.59 6.09
N SER A 129 8.54 13.95 5.09
CA SER A 129 8.80 13.10 3.93
C SER A 129 9.37 11.73 4.33
N LEU A 130 10.41 11.72 5.18
CA LEU A 130 11.01 10.48 5.71
C LEU A 130 10.02 9.65 6.55
N ALA A 131 9.19 10.32 7.36
CA ALA A 131 8.19 9.64 8.19
C ALA A 131 7.13 8.94 7.33
N ARG A 132 6.66 9.60 6.27
CA ARG A 132 5.70 9.05 5.29
C ARG A 132 6.31 7.93 4.46
N GLU A 133 7.52 8.11 3.96
CA GLU A 133 8.24 7.07 3.21
C GLU A 133 8.41 5.81 4.07
N ARG A 134 8.82 5.98 5.33
CA ARG A 134 8.93 4.86 6.27
C ARG A 134 7.57 4.21 6.57
N GLN A 135 6.50 4.99 6.68
CA GLN A 135 5.15 4.46 6.88
C GLN A 135 4.72 3.58 5.71
N ASN A 136 4.94 4.04 4.47
CA ASN A 136 4.62 3.30 3.26
C ASN A 136 5.40 1.98 3.20
N LYS A 137 6.73 2.03 3.40
CA LYS A 137 7.59 0.83 3.44
C LYS A 137 7.15 -0.17 4.50
N LEU A 138 6.77 0.30 5.69
CA LEU A 138 6.27 -0.58 6.76
C LEU A 138 4.93 -1.22 6.39
N ASN A 139 4.00 -0.46 5.79
CA ASN A 139 2.72 -0.98 5.31
C ASN A 139 2.92 -2.04 4.22
N GLU A 140 3.77 -1.77 3.24
CA GLU A 140 4.12 -2.69 2.16
C GLU A 140 4.75 -3.97 2.71
N THR A 141 5.69 -3.84 3.64
CA THR A 141 6.34 -4.98 4.29
C THR A 141 5.32 -5.85 5.02
N VAL A 142 4.35 -5.24 5.73
CA VAL A 142 3.28 -5.99 6.39
C VAL A 142 2.39 -6.71 5.39
N LYS A 143 1.98 -6.05 4.30
CA LYS A 143 1.21 -6.69 3.21
C LYS A 143 1.95 -7.88 2.62
N ALA A 144 3.26 -7.75 2.38
CA ALA A 144 4.10 -8.81 1.85
C ALA A 144 4.15 -10.04 2.79
N TYR A 145 4.34 -9.84 4.10
CA TYR A 145 4.35 -10.95 5.05
C TYR A 145 2.98 -11.63 5.19
N VAL A 146 1.89 -10.86 5.16
CA VAL A 146 0.53 -11.42 5.16
C VAL A 146 0.32 -12.29 3.92
N LEU A 147 0.69 -11.78 2.75
CA LEU A 147 0.57 -12.51 1.48
C LEU A 147 1.36 -13.83 1.50
N VAL A 148 2.61 -13.82 1.99
CA VAL A 148 3.43 -15.05 2.10
C VAL A 148 2.78 -16.08 3.02
N ARG A 149 2.23 -15.64 4.16
CA ARG A 149 1.55 -16.53 5.10
C ARG A 149 0.30 -17.14 4.45
N GLU A 150 -0.53 -16.31 3.83
CA GLU A 150 -1.76 -16.77 3.18
C GLU A 150 -1.47 -17.69 1.98
N ALA A 151 -0.37 -17.46 1.26
CA ALA A 151 0.09 -18.35 0.21
C ALA A 151 0.52 -19.72 0.74
N ALA A 152 1.21 -19.76 1.88
CA ALA A 152 1.59 -21.03 2.50
C ALA A 152 0.36 -21.81 3.03
N GLU A 153 -0.61 -21.11 3.60
CA GLU A 153 -1.89 -21.71 4.02
C GLU A 153 -2.65 -22.28 2.82
N LEU A 154 -2.79 -21.50 1.75
CA LEU A 154 -3.47 -21.96 0.52
C LEU A 154 -2.70 -23.11 -0.14
N ALA A 155 -1.37 -23.09 -0.16
CA ALA A 155 -0.57 -24.19 -0.67
C ALA A 155 -0.80 -25.50 0.11
N THR A 156 -0.91 -25.41 1.43
CA THR A 156 -1.22 -26.58 2.28
C THR A 156 -2.63 -27.08 2.00
N TRP A 157 -3.61 -26.17 1.90
CA TRP A 157 -4.98 -26.51 1.54
C TRP A 157 -5.08 -27.18 0.17
N ILE A 158 -4.38 -26.66 -0.85
CA ILE A 158 -4.34 -27.25 -2.21
C ILE A 158 -3.82 -28.68 -2.12
N LYS A 159 -2.69 -28.89 -1.46
CA LYS A 159 -2.09 -30.22 -1.30
C LYS A 159 -3.06 -31.20 -0.64
N ASP A 160 -3.76 -30.77 0.41
CA ASP A 160 -4.76 -31.60 1.07
C ASP A 160 -5.91 -31.93 0.11
N LYS A 161 -6.41 -30.96 -0.66
CA LYS A 161 -7.49 -31.18 -1.64
C LYS A 161 -7.05 -32.05 -2.82
N GLU A 162 -5.82 -31.93 -3.29
CA GLU A 162 -5.26 -32.80 -4.34
C GLU A 162 -5.28 -34.27 -3.89
N MET A 163 -4.88 -34.56 -2.63
CA MET A 163 -4.96 -35.92 -2.09
C MET A 163 -6.39 -36.45 -2.05
N HIS A 164 -7.37 -35.61 -1.69
CA HIS A 164 -8.78 -36.02 -1.68
C HIS A 164 -9.34 -36.24 -3.10
N ALA A 165 -8.96 -35.40 -4.06
CA ALA A 165 -9.41 -35.50 -5.45
C ALA A 165 -8.85 -36.74 -6.16
N GLN A 166 -7.71 -37.28 -5.71
CA GLN A 166 -7.11 -38.49 -6.27
C GLN A 166 -7.78 -39.79 -5.85
N VAL A 167 -8.70 -39.76 -4.86
CA VAL A 167 -9.46 -40.93 -4.45
C VAL A 167 -10.28 -41.45 -5.64
N GLN A 168 -10.02 -42.69 -6.05
CA GLN A 168 -10.65 -43.30 -7.23
C GLN A 168 -11.99 -43.98 -6.95
N ASP A 169 -12.33 -44.20 -5.68
CA ASP A 169 -13.61 -44.82 -5.28
C ASP A 169 -14.79 -43.97 -5.79
N VAL A 170 -15.78 -44.60 -6.42
CA VAL A 170 -16.98 -43.92 -6.94
C VAL A 170 -18.26 -44.42 -6.29
N GLY A 171 -18.19 -45.32 -5.31
CA GLY A 171 -19.35 -45.94 -4.68
C GLY A 171 -19.84 -47.19 -5.43
N GLU A 172 -20.48 -48.09 -4.69
CA GLU A 172 -20.92 -49.41 -5.19
C GLU A 172 -22.37 -49.42 -5.67
N ASP A 173 -23.18 -48.47 -5.20
CA ASP A 173 -24.60 -48.31 -5.51
C ASP A 173 -24.95 -46.84 -5.78
N LEU A 174 -26.17 -46.59 -6.24
CA LEU A 174 -26.60 -45.26 -6.63
C LEU A 174 -26.65 -44.29 -5.44
N GLU A 175 -27.16 -44.74 -4.29
CA GLU A 175 -27.24 -43.92 -3.08
C GLU A 175 -25.86 -43.44 -2.61
N GLN A 176 -24.84 -44.32 -2.65
CA GLN A 176 -23.46 -43.97 -2.32
C GLN A 176 -22.90 -42.94 -3.31
N VAL A 177 -23.11 -43.14 -4.61
CA VAL A 177 -22.65 -42.18 -5.64
C VAL A 177 -23.28 -40.81 -5.42
N GLU A 178 -24.59 -40.73 -5.16
CA GLU A 178 -25.31 -39.48 -4.90
C GLU A 178 -24.77 -38.75 -3.66
N VAL A 179 -24.44 -39.50 -2.59
CA VAL A 179 -23.80 -38.94 -1.39
C VAL A 179 -22.40 -38.40 -1.72
N MET A 180 -21.62 -39.11 -2.54
CA MET A 180 -20.29 -38.65 -2.97
C MET A 180 -20.38 -37.41 -3.85
N GLN A 181 -21.34 -37.35 -4.79
CA GLN A 181 -21.61 -36.18 -5.63
C GLN A 181 -21.96 -34.96 -4.77
N LYS A 182 -22.87 -35.11 -3.79
CA LYS A 182 -23.23 -34.03 -2.89
C LYS A 182 -22.02 -33.49 -2.10
N LYS A 183 -21.18 -34.37 -1.55
CA LYS A 183 -19.94 -33.96 -0.87
C LYS A 183 -18.97 -33.27 -1.84
N PHE A 184 -18.98 -33.68 -3.10
CA PHE A 184 -18.15 -33.08 -4.13
C PHE A 184 -18.66 -31.68 -4.56
N ASP A 185 -19.96 -31.43 -4.52
CA ASP A 185 -20.53 -30.09 -4.73
C ASP A 185 -20.09 -29.10 -3.65
N ASP A 186 -20.06 -29.54 -2.38
CA ASP A 186 -19.51 -28.75 -1.27
C ASP A 186 -18.02 -28.43 -1.53
N PHE A 187 -17.25 -29.43 -1.96
CA PHE A 187 -15.85 -29.26 -2.33
C PHE A 187 -15.67 -28.27 -3.52
N GLN A 188 -16.54 -28.30 -4.53
CA GLN A 188 -16.52 -27.35 -5.63
C GLN A 188 -16.86 -25.92 -5.19
N SER A 189 -17.73 -25.78 -4.20
CA SER A 189 -18.06 -24.48 -3.61
C SER A 189 -16.85 -23.87 -2.89
N ASP A 190 -16.11 -24.69 -2.12
CA ASP A 190 -14.85 -24.28 -1.51
C ASP A 190 -13.79 -23.88 -2.56
N LEU A 191 -13.68 -24.61 -3.67
CA LEU A 191 -12.78 -24.25 -4.77
C LEU A 191 -13.09 -22.86 -5.33
N LYS A 192 -14.37 -22.55 -5.61
CA LYS A 192 -14.76 -21.22 -6.13
C LYS A 192 -14.40 -20.10 -5.16
N ALA A 193 -14.56 -20.31 -3.86
CA ALA A 193 -14.17 -19.31 -2.86
C ALA A 193 -12.64 -19.07 -2.86
N ASN A 194 -11.85 -20.14 -2.99
CA ASN A 194 -10.39 -20.02 -3.02
C ASN A 194 -9.85 -19.49 -4.36
N GLU A 195 -10.60 -19.61 -5.46
CA GLU A 195 -10.27 -18.97 -6.74
C GLU A 195 -10.23 -17.45 -6.59
N VAL A 196 -11.23 -16.87 -5.91
CA VAL A 196 -11.27 -15.43 -5.61
C VAL A 196 -10.09 -15.03 -4.73
N ARG A 197 -9.80 -15.80 -3.67
CA ARG A 197 -8.66 -15.55 -2.78
C ARG A 197 -7.33 -15.55 -3.54
N LEU A 198 -7.12 -16.51 -4.45
CA LEU A 198 -5.92 -16.58 -5.26
C LEU A 198 -5.80 -15.38 -6.22
N ALA A 199 -6.91 -14.93 -6.81
CA ALA A 199 -6.94 -13.74 -7.66
C ALA A 199 -6.54 -12.47 -6.88
N GLU A 200 -7.10 -12.26 -5.69
CA GLU A 200 -6.73 -11.14 -4.80
C GLU A 200 -5.25 -11.18 -4.42
N MET A 201 -4.72 -12.36 -4.08
CA MET A 201 -3.30 -12.55 -3.78
C MET A 201 -2.39 -12.19 -4.96
N ASN A 202 -2.77 -12.60 -6.17
CA ASN A 202 -2.05 -12.24 -7.39
C ASN A 202 -2.07 -10.73 -7.62
N GLU A 203 -3.19 -10.05 -7.38
CA GLU A 203 -3.29 -8.59 -7.49
C GLU A 203 -2.35 -7.89 -6.49
N ILE A 204 -2.37 -8.32 -5.21
CA ILE A 204 -1.48 -7.77 -4.18
C ILE A 204 -0.02 -7.96 -4.57
N ALA A 205 0.36 -9.12 -5.11
CA ALA A 205 1.72 -9.36 -5.58
C ALA A 205 2.12 -8.42 -6.73
N MET A 206 1.23 -8.18 -7.70
CA MET A 206 1.50 -7.23 -8.78
C MET A 206 1.68 -5.80 -8.26
N GLN A 207 0.88 -5.37 -7.28
CA GLN A 207 1.03 -4.06 -6.63
C GLN A 207 2.37 -3.95 -5.89
N LEU A 208 2.79 -5.01 -5.18
CA LEU A 208 4.08 -5.02 -4.49
C LEU A 208 5.26 -4.96 -5.49
N MET A 209 5.12 -5.58 -6.66
CA MET A 209 6.14 -5.55 -7.71
C MET A 209 6.28 -4.17 -8.39
N SER A 210 5.17 -3.46 -8.60
CA SER A 210 5.18 -2.17 -9.30
C SER A 210 5.82 -1.04 -8.48
N LEU A 211 5.83 -1.18 -7.15
CA LEU A 211 6.37 -0.18 -6.22
C LEU A 211 7.87 -0.35 -5.93
N GLY A 212 8.46 -1.50 -6.23
CA GLY A 212 9.88 -1.73 -6.09
C GLY A 212 10.29 -3.20 -6.25
N GLN A 213 11.24 -3.46 -7.15
CA GLN A 213 11.83 -4.80 -7.36
C GLN A 213 12.82 -5.13 -6.24
N THR A 214 12.30 -5.46 -5.06
CA THR A 214 13.11 -6.02 -3.98
C THR A 214 13.32 -7.52 -4.20
N GLU A 215 14.40 -8.08 -3.64
CA GLU A 215 14.61 -9.54 -3.64
C GLU A 215 13.43 -10.29 -2.99
N ALA A 216 12.80 -9.68 -1.97
CA ALA A 216 11.60 -10.20 -1.34
C ALA A 216 10.41 -10.24 -2.31
N ALA A 217 10.19 -9.20 -3.11
CA ALA A 217 9.14 -9.16 -4.11
C ALA A 217 9.32 -10.26 -5.19
N LEU A 218 10.56 -10.51 -5.63
CA LEU A 218 10.87 -11.59 -6.59
C LEU A 218 10.61 -12.99 -6.00
N LYS A 219 10.94 -13.21 -4.71
CA LYS A 219 10.62 -14.46 -4.02
C LYS A 219 9.11 -14.67 -3.92
N ILE A 220 8.35 -13.63 -3.57
CA ILE A 220 6.88 -13.67 -3.51
C ILE A 220 6.30 -14.01 -4.89
N GLN A 221 6.81 -13.38 -5.95
CA GLN A 221 6.37 -13.67 -7.31
C GLN A 221 6.59 -15.15 -7.67
N THR A 222 7.78 -15.68 -7.36
CA THR A 222 8.11 -17.08 -7.64
C THR A 222 7.19 -18.02 -6.87
N GLN A 223 6.92 -17.73 -5.60
CA GLN A 223 6.00 -18.51 -4.76
C GLN A 223 4.57 -18.48 -5.29
N LEU A 224 4.07 -17.33 -5.75
CA LEU A 224 2.73 -17.29 -6.34
C LEU A 224 2.67 -17.97 -7.71
N GLN A 225 3.73 -17.93 -8.51
CA GLN A 225 3.75 -18.70 -9.76
C GLN A 225 3.63 -20.20 -9.50
N ASP A 226 4.39 -20.75 -8.55
CA ASP A 226 4.27 -22.14 -8.11
C ASP A 226 2.86 -22.44 -7.55
N LEU A 227 2.29 -21.52 -6.76
CA LEU A 227 0.94 -21.66 -6.23
C LEU A 227 -0.12 -21.71 -7.34
N ASN A 228 -0.01 -20.85 -8.35
CA ASN A 228 -0.91 -20.85 -9.51
C ASN A 228 -0.79 -22.15 -10.31
N GLN A 229 0.42 -22.71 -10.47
CA GLN A 229 0.60 -24.01 -11.15
C GLN A 229 -0.07 -25.16 -10.39
N LYS A 230 0.08 -25.18 -9.06
CA LYS A 230 -0.61 -26.15 -8.19
C LYS A 230 -2.13 -25.98 -8.26
N TRP A 231 -2.61 -24.73 -8.28
CA TRP A 231 -4.02 -24.42 -8.44
C TRP A 231 -4.58 -24.98 -9.76
N THR A 232 -3.89 -24.74 -10.88
CA THR A 232 -4.29 -25.30 -12.19
C THR A 232 -4.31 -26.82 -12.17
N SER A 233 -3.31 -27.46 -11.54
CA SER A 233 -3.26 -28.93 -11.39
C SER A 233 -4.47 -29.45 -10.60
N LEU A 234 -4.82 -28.80 -9.49
CA LEU A 234 -6.00 -29.12 -8.70
C LEU A 234 -7.30 -28.94 -9.50
N GLN A 235 -7.42 -27.85 -10.28
CA GLN A 235 -8.59 -27.63 -11.16
C GLN A 235 -8.74 -28.76 -12.18
N GLN A 236 -7.64 -29.23 -12.77
CA GLN A 236 -7.67 -30.36 -13.70
C GLN A 236 -8.12 -31.65 -13.01
N LEU A 237 -7.48 -32.02 -11.89
CA LEU A 237 -7.81 -33.23 -11.12
C LEU A 237 -9.29 -33.25 -10.70
N THR A 238 -9.81 -32.09 -10.32
CA THR A 238 -11.19 -31.97 -9.83
C THR A 238 -12.20 -31.97 -10.97
N ALA A 239 -11.85 -31.46 -12.16
CA ALA A 239 -12.65 -31.64 -13.36
C ALA A 239 -12.74 -33.13 -13.76
N GLU A 240 -11.61 -33.84 -13.75
CA GLU A 240 -11.57 -35.29 -14.03
C GLU A 240 -12.43 -36.07 -13.02
N ARG A 241 -12.33 -35.75 -11.73
CA ARG A 241 -13.14 -36.35 -10.67
C ARG A 241 -14.64 -36.09 -10.85
N ALA A 242 -15.02 -34.89 -11.28
CA ALA A 242 -16.41 -34.55 -11.59
C ALA A 242 -16.97 -35.44 -12.71
N THR A 243 -16.19 -35.64 -13.78
CA THR A 243 -16.56 -36.54 -14.87
C THR A 243 -16.71 -37.98 -14.39
N GLN A 244 -15.77 -38.49 -13.59
CA GLN A 244 -15.84 -39.86 -13.06
C GLN A 244 -17.10 -40.10 -12.21
N LEU A 245 -17.41 -39.21 -11.27
CA LEU A 245 -18.62 -39.31 -10.43
C LEU A 245 -19.91 -39.17 -11.26
N GLY A 246 -19.91 -38.32 -12.30
CA GLY A 246 -21.01 -38.20 -13.24
C GLY A 246 -21.28 -39.50 -14.00
N SER A 247 -20.24 -40.09 -14.59
CA SER A 247 -20.36 -41.36 -15.32
C SER A 247 -20.75 -42.53 -14.41
N ALA A 248 -20.21 -42.59 -13.19
CA ALA A 248 -20.58 -43.62 -12.22
C ALA A 248 -22.07 -43.52 -11.85
N HIS A 249 -22.59 -42.30 -11.66
CA HIS A 249 -24.00 -42.07 -11.38
C HIS A 249 -24.89 -42.54 -12.54
N GLU A 250 -24.53 -42.22 -13.78
CA GLU A 250 -25.28 -42.68 -14.96
C GLU A 250 -25.34 -44.22 -15.04
N VAL A 251 -24.22 -44.90 -14.80
CA VAL A 251 -24.15 -46.37 -14.80
C VAL A 251 -25.00 -46.97 -13.68
N GLN A 252 -24.87 -46.48 -12.45
CA GLN A 252 -25.63 -47.01 -11.31
C GLN A 252 -27.13 -46.76 -11.45
N ARG A 253 -27.52 -45.60 -11.98
CA ARG A 253 -28.91 -45.31 -12.31
C ARG A 253 -29.44 -46.29 -13.35
N PHE A 254 -28.67 -46.56 -14.40
CA PHE A 254 -29.07 -47.54 -15.41
C PHE A 254 -29.24 -48.95 -14.83
N HIS A 255 -28.31 -49.41 -13.99
CA HIS A 255 -28.45 -50.71 -13.32
C HIS A 255 -29.73 -50.79 -12.47
N ARG A 256 -30.01 -49.75 -11.67
CA ARG A 256 -31.25 -49.69 -10.88
C ARG A 256 -32.49 -49.75 -11.78
N ASP A 257 -32.53 -48.93 -12.83
CA ASP A 257 -33.66 -48.91 -13.77
C ASP A 257 -33.85 -50.28 -14.47
N VAL A 258 -32.76 -50.99 -14.78
CA VAL A 258 -32.79 -52.35 -15.35
C VAL A 258 -33.31 -53.37 -14.33
N ASP A 259 -32.83 -53.34 -13.09
CA ASP A 259 -33.27 -54.26 -12.04
C ASP A 259 -34.75 -54.06 -11.70
N GLU A 260 -35.19 -52.81 -11.56
CA GLU A 260 -36.63 -52.46 -11.39
C GLU A 260 -37.47 -52.98 -12.56
N THR A 261 -36.98 -52.84 -13.79
CA THR A 261 -37.67 -53.35 -14.98
C THR A 261 -37.71 -54.88 -15.00
N LYS A 262 -36.62 -55.54 -14.59
CA LYS A 262 -36.54 -57.00 -14.55
C LYS A 262 -37.48 -57.58 -13.50
N ASP A 263 -37.50 -56.99 -12.30
CA ASP A 263 -38.41 -57.39 -11.23
C ASP A 263 -39.87 -57.21 -11.66
N TRP A 264 -40.16 -56.10 -12.35
CA TRP A 264 -41.48 -55.87 -12.94
C TRP A 264 -41.84 -56.93 -14.00
N ILE A 265 -40.93 -57.28 -14.91
CA ILE A 265 -41.16 -58.35 -15.91
C ILE A 265 -41.42 -59.67 -15.20
N GLN A 266 -40.63 -60.04 -14.19
CA GLN A 266 -40.80 -61.27 -13.45
C GLN A 266 -42.17 -61.33 -12.75
N GLU A 267 -42.59 -60.24 -12.11
CA GLU A 267 -43.91 -60.14 -11.49
C GLU A 267 -45.05 -60.39 -12.51
N LYS A 268 -44.90 -59.85 -13.74
CA LYS A 268 -45.89 -60.05 -14.82
C LYS A 268 -45.85 -61.47 -15.39
N ASP A 269 -44.66 -62.06 -15.54
CA ASP A 269 -44.50 -63.46 -15.96
C ASP A 269 -45.16 -64.42 -14.96
N GLU A 270 -44.91 -64.25 -13.66
CA GLU A 270 -45.54 -65.04 -12.59
C GLU A 270 -47.07 -64.87 -12.57
N ALA A 271 -47.57 -63.67 -12.84
CA ALA A 271 -49.01 -63.40 -12.89
C ALA A 271 -49.69 -64.08 -14.10
N LEU A 272 -49.00 -64.19 -15.23
CA LEU A 272 -49.51 -64.80 -16.47
C LEU A 272 -49.31 -66.32 -16.51
N ASN A 273 -48.21 -66.81 -15.96
CA ASN A 273 -47.84 -68.22 -15.90
C ASN A 273 -48.57 -68.96 -14.76
N ASN A 274 -49.88 -68.72 -14.64
CA ASN A 274 -50.76 -69.37 -13.69
C ASN A 274 -51.78 -70.25 -14.44
N ASN A 275 -51.66 -71.57 -14.27
CA ASN A 275 -52.54 -72.54 -14.90
C ASN A 275 -53.91 -72.71 -14.21
N ASP A 276 -54.17 -71.98 -13.12
CA ASP A 276 -55.49 -71.97 -12.47
C ASP A 276 -56.51 -71.21 -13.32
N LEU A 277 -57.41 -71.96 -13.96
CA LEU A 277 -58.51 -71.41 -14.76
C LEU A 277 -59.80 -71.24 -13.94
N GLY A 278 -59.77 -71.52 -12.63
CA GLY A 278 -60.96 -71.55 -11.79
C GLY A 278 -61.75 -72.85 -11.94
N LYS A 279 -62.69 -73.07 -11.00
CA LYS A 279 -63.47 -74.32 -10.88
C LYS A 279 -64.97 -74.14 -11.12
N ASP A 280 -65.40 -72.90 -11.31
CA ASP A 280 -66.80 -72.51 -11.52
C ASP A 280 -66.88 -71.17 -12.29
N LEU A 281 -68.06 -70.84 -12.82
CA LEU A 281 -68.27 -69.62 -13.61
C LEU A 281 -67.85 -68.34 -12.87
N ARG A 282 -68.08 -68.29 -11.55
CA ARG A 282 -67.79 -67.10 -10.74
C ARG A 282 -66.26 -66.88 -10.59
N SER A 283 -65.52 -67.96 -10.35
CA SER A 283 -64.05 -67.93 -10.25
C SER A 283 -63.40 -67.61 -11.59
N VAL A 284 -63.90 -68.18 -12.70
CA VAL A 284 -63.44 -67.83 -14.06
C VAL A 284 -63.67 -66.34 -14.36
N GLN A 285 -64.86 -65.81 -14.09
CA GLN A 285 -65.16 -64.39 -14.32
C GLN A 285 -64.31 -63.45 -13.45
N ALA A 286 -63.95 -63.88 -12.23
CA ALA A 286 -63.04 -63.13 -11.37
C ALA A 286 -61.61 -63.10 -11.94
N LEU A 287 -61.11 -64.24 -12.45
CA LEU A 287 -59.82 -64.34 -13.13
C LEU A 287 -59.79 -63.49 -14.40
N GLN A 288 -60.86 -63.52 -15.20
CA GLN A 288 -60.99 -62.70 -16.40
C GLN A 288 -60.88 -61.20 -16.08
N ARG A 289 -61.60 -60.70 -15.07
CA ARG A 289 -61.49 -59.30 -14.64
C ARG A 289 -60.08 -58.92 -14.16
N LYS A 290 -59.38 -59.86 -13.52
CA LYS A 290 -57.99 -59.65 -13.10
C LYS A 290 -57.06 -59.54 -14.31
N HIS A 291 -57.26 -60.37 -15.34
CA HIS A 291 -56.52 -60.30 -16.60
C HIS A 291 -56.79 -59.00 -17.36
N GLU A 292 -58.05 -58.58 -17.49
CA GLU A 292 -58.44 -57.29 -18.08
C GLU A 292 -57.86 -56.08 -17.29
N GLY A 293 -57.61 -56.25 -15.98
CA GLY A 293 -56.87 -55.27 -15.18
C GLY A 293 -55.41 -55.20 -15.61
N LEU A 294 -54.75 -56.35 -15.69
CA LEU A 294 -53.35 -56.46 -16.13
C LEU A 294 -53.13 -55.90 -17.54
N GLU A 295 -54.01 -56.19 -18.49
CA GLU A 295 -53.95 -55.67 -19.86
C GLU A 295 -54.03 -54.14 -19.90
N ARG A 296 -54.86 -53.52 -19.04
CA ARG A 296 -54.94 -52.06 -18.92
C ARG A 296 -53.66 -51.46 -18.34
N ASP A 297 -53.09 -52.11 -17.32
CA ASP A 297 -51.82 -51.65 -16.72
C ASP A 297 -50.65 -51.76 -17.73
N LEU A 298 -50.62 -52.81 -18.54
CA LEU A 298 -49.64 -52.99 -19.62
C LEU A 298 -49.83 -51.96 -20.75
N ALA A 299 -51.07 -51.69 -21.16
CA ALA A 299 -51.36 -50.68 -22.18
C ALA A 299 -50.89 -49.27 -21.73
N ALA A 300 -51.06 -48.94 -20.45
CA ALA A 300 -50.63 -47.66 -19.89
C ALA A 300 -49.10 -47.45 -19.88
N LEU A 301 -48.32 -48.53 -19.94
CA LEU A 301 -46.85 -48.47 -20.02
C LEU A 301 -46.34 -48.29 -21.46
N GLY A 302 -47.10 -48.72 -22.47
CA GLY A 302 -46.74 -48.55 -23.88
C GLY A 302 -46.92 -47.12 -24.42
N ASP A 303 -47.65 -46.27 -23.68
CA ASP A 303 -47.94 -44.86 -24.03
C ASP A 303 -46.96 -43.84 -23.38
N LYS A 304 -45.98 -44.30 -22.60
CA LYS A 304 -44.91 -43.47 -21.99
C LYS A 304 -43.61 -43.55 -22.79
#